data_AF-K7RR51-F1
#
_entry.id   AF-K7RR51-F1
#
_cell.length_a   1.000
_cell.length_b   1.000
_cell.length_c   1.000
_cell.angle_alpha   90.00
_cell.angle_beta   90.00
_cell.angle_gamma   90.00
#
_symmetry.space_group_name_H-M   'P 1'
#
loop_
_entity.id
_entity.type
_entity.pdbx_description
1 polymer ?
#
loop_
_entity_poly.entity_id
_entity_poly.type
_entity_poly.pdbx_seq_one_letter_code
_entity_poly.pdbx_strand_id
1 'polypeptide(L)'
;MASYVRRNIESHINELLNHFPSVVLEGARQVGKSTLAAHAAPDGSVLLNLDRQETRDAAISDPEGFVAAAGDGTLVIDEIQRVPALTLAIKALIDADRRPGRFLLTGSSSLLRVRGTADSLAGRAARVRLYGLSQGEMRGSLDDLVHSVIQNPNALVKASSTCSSRRQERATSSPSR
;
A
#
# COMPACT_ATOMS: atom_id res chain seq x y z
N MET A 1 4.26 -1.20 23.29
CA MET A 1 3.67 -0.78 22.00
C MET A 1 4.73 -0.97 20.94
N ALA A 2 4.44 -1.71 19.86
CA ALA A 2 5.41 -1.86 18.77
C ALA A 2 5.60 -0.50 18.09
N SER A 3 6.85 -0.04 17.98
CA SER A 3 7.20 1.20 17.28
C SER A 3 6.89 1.08 15.79
N TYR A 4 6.36 2.14 15.18
CA TYR A 4 6.15 2.20 13.74
C TYR A 4 7.48 2.00 13.01
N VAL A 5 7.53 1.06 12.06
CA VAL A 5 8.67 0.86 11.18
C VAL A 5 8.45 1.71 9.95
N ARG A 6 9.29 2.73 9.77
CA ARG A 6 9.26 3.61 8.61
C ARG A 6 9.36 2.79 7.33
N ARG A 7 8.42 2.98 6.41
CA ARG A 7 8.39 2.26 5.14
C ARG A 7 9.21 3.02 4.11
N ASN A 8 10.08 2.30 3.40
CA ASN A 8 10.94 2.92 2.38
C ASN A 8 10.13 3.52 1.21
N ILE A 9 8.90 3.03 1.01
CA ILE A 9 7.98 3.48 -0.03
C ILE A 9 7.24 4.79 0.31
N GLU A 10 7.33 5.30 1.54
CA GLU A 10 6.63 6.53 1.97
C GLU A 10 6.98 7.73 1.09
N SER A 11 8.26 7.93 0.76
CA SER A 11 8.70 9.05 -0.08
C SER A 11 8.06 8.99 -1.46
N HIS A 12 7.94 7.80 -2.03
CA HIS A 12 7.32 7.59 -3.32
C HIS A 12 5.80 7.83 -3.27
N ILE A 13 5.11 7.43 -2.18
CA ILE A 13 3.69 7.72 -2.00
C ILE A 13 3.46 9.24 -1.93
N ASN A 14 4.29 9.96 -1.18
CA ASN A 14 4.20 11.42 -1.07
C ASN A 14 4.44 12.11 -2.43
N GLU A 15 5.42 11.63 -3.20
CA GLU A 15 5.66 12.11 -4.56
C GLU A 15 4.43 11.89 -5.45
N LEU A 16 3.82 10.71 -5.40
CA LEU A 16 2.63 10.41 -6.19
C LEU A 16 1.42 11.26 -5.77
N LEU A 17 1.23 11.53 -4.48
CA LEU A 17 0.17 12.41 -3.98
C LEU A 17 0.34 13.85 -4.51
N ASN A 18 1.56 14.29 -4.80
CA ASN A 18 1.81 15.61 -5.40
C ASN A 18 1.54 15.67 -6.91
N HIS A 19 1.40 14.53 -7.59
CA HIS A 19 1.25 14.48 -9.06
C HIS A 19 -0.08 13.90 -9.53
N PHE A 20 -0.69 13.02 -8.74
CA PHE A 20 -1.92 12.31 -9.09
C PHE A 20 -3.07 12.74 -8.18
N PRO A 21 -4.30 12.88 -8.71
CA PRO A 21 -5.46 13.20 -7.88
C PRO A 21 -5.82 12.04 -6.96
N SER A 22 -5.44 10.81 -7.30
CA SER A 22 -5.61 9.64 -6.44
C SER A 22 -4.38 8.73 -6.44
N VAL A 23 -4.08 8.14 -5.29
CA VAL A 23 -3.10 7.08 -5.12
C VAL A 23 -3.79 5.87 -4.50
N VAL A 24 -3.59 4.68 -5.08
CA VAL A 24 -4.14 3.42 -4.60
C VAL A 24 -3.02 2.55 -4.05
N LEU A 25 -3.06 2.28 -2.75
CA LEU A 25 -2.17 1.37 -2.06
C LEU A 25 -2.77 -0.04 -2.02
N GLU A 26 -2.21 -0.93 -2.82
CA GLU A 26 -2.65 -2.32 -2.95
C GLU A 26 -1.67 -3.27 -2.25
N GLY A 27 -2.15 -4.34 -1.63
CA GLY A 27 -1.25 -5.31 -1.02
C GLY A 27 -1.96 -6.52 -0.44
N ALA A 28 -1.19 -7.46 0.11
CA ALA A 28 -1.74 -8.57 0.85
C ALA A 28 -2.42 -8.08 2.14
N ARG A 29 -3.16 -8.97 2.81
CA ARG A 29 -3.66 -8.68 4.15
C ARG A 29 -2.47 -8.56 5.11
N GLN A 30 -2.59 -7.72 6.14
CA GLN A 30 -1.62 -7.59 7.24
C GLN A 30 -0.21 -7.06 6.86
N VAL A 31 -0.03 -6.47 5.68
CA VAL A 31 1.25 -5.82 5.29
C VAL A 31 1.40 -4.37 5.78
N GLY A 32 0.46 -3.88 6.58
CA GLY A 32 0.50 -2.52 7.16
C GLY A 32 -0.04 -1.40 6.26
N LYS A 33 -0.94 -1.71 5.30
CA LYS A 33 -1.51 -0.70 4.37
C LYS A 33 -2.20 0.44 5.10
N SER A 34 -3.12 0.14 6.01
CA SER A 34 -3.89 1.13 6.77
C SER A 34 -2.97 2.02 7.61
N THR A 35 -1.96 1.41 8.24
CA THR A 35 -0.95 2.13 9.03
C THR A 35 -0.13 3.05 8.15
N LEU A 36 0.39 2.56 7.02
CA LEU A 36 1.15 3.37 6.08
C LEU A 36 0.31 4.52 5.50
N ALA A 37 -0.94 4.25 5.11
CA ALA A 37 -1.82 5.27 4.57
C ALA A 37 -2.11 6.37 5.60
N ALA A 38 -2.32 6.01 6.87
CA ALA A 38 -2.51 6.98 7.95
C ALA A 38 -1.24 7.81 8.23
N HIS A 39 -0.06 7.19 8.13
CA HIS A 39 1.22 7.88 8.33
C HIS A 39 1.65 8.76 7.15
N ALA A 40 1.32 8.37 5.91
CA ALA A 40 1.65 9.12 4.70
C ALA A 40 0.61 10.21 4.37
N ALA A 41 -0.55 10.20 5.04
CA ALA A 41 -1.58 11.19 4.82
C ALA A 41 -1.10 12.59 5.26
N PRO A 42 -1.29 13.64 4.45
CA PRO A 42 -1.00 15.01 4.85
C PRO A 42 -1.78 15.44 6.09
N ASP A 43 -1.30 16.48 6.78
CA ASP A 43 -2.03 17.07 7.90
C ASP A 43 -3.41 17.56 7.48
N GLY A 44 -4.42 17.35 8.33
CA GLY A 44 -5.81 17.70 8.03
C GLY A 44 -6.54 16.70 7.13
N SER A 45 -5.92 15.56 6.80
CA SER A 45 -6.60 14.48 6.08
C SER A 45 -7.74 13.86 6.89
N VAL A 46 -8.77 13.41 6.18
CA VAL A 46 -9.89 12.65 6.76
C VAL A 46 -9.65 11.16 6.51
N LEU A 47 -9.67 10.34 7.57
CA LEU A 47 -9.43 8.90 7.48
C LEU A 47 -10.73 8.13 7.73
N LEU A 48 -11.18 7.38 6.73
CA LEU A 48 -12.40 6.57 6.79
C LEU A 48 -12.07 5.10 6.52
N ASN A 49 -12.55 4.21 7.40
CA ASN A 49 -12.32 2.76 7.26
C ASN A 49 -13.61 2.01 6.98
N LEU A 50 -13.71 1.38 5.81
CA LEU A 50 -14.91 0.68 5.35
C LEU A 50 -15.08 -0.74 5.94
N ASP A 51 -14.12 -1.23 6.72
CA ASP A 51 -14.37 -2.42 7.56
C ASP A 51 -15.35 -2.07 8.72
N ARG A 52 -15.38 -0.81 9.19
CA ARG A 52 -16.38 -0.35 10.16
C ARG A 52 -17.77 -0.30 9.53
N GLN A 53 -18.76 -0.88 10.20
CA GLN A 53 -20.12 -0.99 9.69
C GLN A 53 -20.76 0.39 9.47
N GLU A 54 -20.71 1.27 10.46
CA GLU A 54 -21.27 2.63 10.38
C GLU A 54 -20.71 3.42 9.18
N THR A 55 -19.39 3.37 8.99
CA THR A 55 -18.70 4.05 7.89
C THR A 55 -19.10 3.47 6.54
N ARG A 56 -19.21 2.14 6.46
CA ARG A 56 -19.65 1.45 5.24
C ARG A 56 -21.10 1.75 4.89
N ASP A 57 -21.98 1.78 5.88
CA ASP A 57 -23.40 2.06 5.69
C ASP A 57 -23.60 3.50 5.20
N ALA A 58 -22.84 4.47 5.75
CA ALA A 58 -22.80 5.84 5.25
C ALA A 58 -22.32 5.91 3.79
N ALA A 59 -21.24 5.19 3.45
CA ALA A 59 -20.71 5.13 2.09
C ALA A 59 -21.67 4.50 1.07
N ILE A 60 -22.52 3.57 1.51
CA ILE A 60 -23.54 2.94 0.66
C ILE A 60 -24.75 3.87 0.49
N SER A 61 -25.16 4.55 1.55
CA SER A 61 -26.34 5.42 1.53
C SER A 61 -26.14 6.67 0.69
N ASP A 62 -24.96 7.28 0.74
CA ASP A 62 -24.61 8.47 -0.04
C ASP A 62 -23.15 8.42 -0.50
N PRO A 63 -22.85 7.71 -1.60
CA PRO A 63 -21.49 7.59 -2.12
C PRO A 63 -20.85 8.94 -2.47
N GLU A 64 -21.62 9.90 -2.99
CA GLU A 64 -21.12 11.20 -3.45
C GLU A 64 -20.79 12.12 -2.27
N GLY A 65 -21.70 12.26 -1.30
CA GLY A 65 -21.44 13.00 -0.08
C GLY A 65 -20.31 12.38 0.75
N PHE A 66 -20.21 11.05 0.77
CA PHE A 66 -19.15 10.34 1.46
C PHE A 66 -17.76 10.66 0.90
N VAL A 67 -17.59 10.68 -0.43
CA VAL A 67 -16.29 11.00 -1.04
C VAL A 67 -15.96 12.50 -1.01
N ALA A 68 -16.96 13.34 -0.75
CA ALA A 68 -16.79 14.78 -0.54
C ALA A 68 -16.43 15.15 0.92
N ALA A 69 -16.39 14.19 1.84
CA ALA A 69 -16.24 14.44 3.28
C ALA A 69 -14.96 15.20 3.68
N ALA A 70 -13.88 15.12 2.88
CA ALA A 70 -12.65 15.85 3.14
C ALA A 70 -12.63 17.29 2.60
N GLY A 71 -13.63 17.70 1.81
CA GLY A 71 -13.64 18.99 1.13
C GLY A 71 -12.39 19.20 0.28
N ASP A 72 -11.59 20.21 0.66
CA ASP A 72 -10.32 20.54 0.01
C ASP A 72 -9.12 19.73 0.54
N GLY A 73 -9.31 18.92 1.58
CA GLY A 73 -8.28 18.03 2.12
C GLY A 73 -8.11 16.73 1.31
N THR A 74 -7.19 15.88 1.80
CA THR A 74 -7.02 14.50 1.33
C THR A 74 -8.00 13.59 2.06
N LEU A 75 -8.75 12.79 1.30
CA LEU A 75 -9.59 11.71 1.84
C LEU A 75 -8.86 10.38 1.75
N VAL A 76 -8.60 9.77 2.91
CA VAL A 76 -8.05 8.42 3.01
C VAL A 76 -9.18 7.42 3.19
N ILE A 77 -9.34 6.49 2.26
CA ILE A 77 -10.37 5.43 2.32
C ILE A 77 -9.69 4.07 2.44
N ASP A 78 -9.85 3.43 3.60
CA ASP A 78 -9.32 2.10 3.85
C ASP A 78 -10.28 1.01 3.36
N GLU A 79 -9.72 0.02 2.66
CA GLU A 79 -10.41 -1.16 2.14
C GLU A 79 -11.56 -0.81 1.14
N ILE A 80 -11.28 0.05 0.15
CA ILE A 80 -12.26 0.54 -0.86
C ILE A 80 -13.05 -0.57 -1.56
N GLN A 81 -12.50 -1.79 -1.70
CA GLN A 81 -13.24 -2.91 -2.29
C GLN A 81 -14.50 -3.32 -1.52
N ARG A 82 -14.66 -2.86 -0.27
CA ARG A 82 -15.88 -3.09 0.52
C ARG A 82 -17.10 -2.39 -0.07
N VAL A 83 -16.90 -1.26 -0.76
CA VAL A 83 -17.96 -0.50 -1.41
C VAL A 83 -17.50 -0.10 -2.83
N PRO A 84 -17.61 -1.01 -3.82
CA PRO A 84 -17.16 -0.74 -5.19
C PRO A 84 -17.81 0.48 -5.85
N ALA A 85 -19.04 0.83 -5.45
CA ALA A 85 -19.77 1.99 -5.96
C ALA A 85 -19.03 3.33 -5.76
N LEU A 86 -18.19 3.43 -4.71
CA LEU A 86 -17.38 4.63 -4.44
C LEU A 86 -16.43 4.97 -5.59
N THR A 87 -16.03 3.98 -6.39
CA THR A 87 -15.08 4.21 -7.49
C THR A 87 -15.65 5.09 -8.60
N LEU A 88 -16.97 5.04 -8.81
CA LEU A 88 -17.67 5.93 -9.74
C LEU A 88 -17.81 7.35 -9.17
N ALA A 89 -18.13 7.48 -7.88
CA ALA A 89 -18.21 8.77 -7.21
C ALA A 89 -16.84 9.48 -7.19
N ILE A 90 -15.77 8.77 -6.83
CA ILE A 90 -14.39 9.27 -6.89
C ILE A 90 -14.04 9.72 -8.30
N LYS A 91 -14.37 8.91 -9.32
CA LYS A 91 -14.14 9.28 -10.72
C LYS A 91 -14.82 10.60 -11.06
N ALA A 92 -16.10 10.76 -10.74
CA ALA A 92 -16.86 11.97 -11.02
C ALA A 92 -16.23 13.20 -10.36
N LEU A 93 -15.84 13.08 -9.08
CA LEU A 93 -15.16 14.16 -8.36
C LEU A 93 -13.81 14.51 -8.98
N ILE A 94 -12.98 13.52 -9.32
CA ILE A 94 -11.68 13.76 -9.97
C ILE A 94 -11.86 14.41 -11.35
N ASP A 95 -12.86 13.99 -12.12
CA ASP A 95 -13.13 14.58 -13.43
C ASP A 95 -13.56 16.06 -13.33
N ALA A 96 -14.26 16.43 -12.25
CA ALA A 96 -14.63 17.82 -11.97
C ALA A 96 -13.44 18.68 -11.45
N ASP A 97 -12.55 18.09 -10.66
CA ASP A 97 -11.37 18.76 -10.12
C ASP A 97 -10.19 17.77 -10.03
N ARG A 98 -9.20 18.00 -10.89
CA ARG A 98 -8.03 17.12 -11.03
C ARG A 98 -6.85 17.52 -10.14
N ARG A 99 -7.06 18.35 -9.11
CA ARG A 99 -5.98 18.72 -8.18
C ARG A 99 -5.32 17.45 -7.60
N PRO A 100 -4.00 17.43 -7.43
CA PRO A 100 -3.30 16.29 -6.85
C PRO A 100 -3.71 16.01 -5.39
N GLY A 101 -3.53 14.76 -4.96
CA GLY A 101 -3.56 14.40 -3.54
C GLY A 101 -4.95 14.33 -2.90
N ARG A 102 -6.03 14.33 -3.70
CA ARG A 102 -7.40 14.29 -3.15
C ARG A 102 -7.73 12.99 -2.47
N PHE A 103 -7.26 11.86 -3.01
CA PHE A 103 -7.66 10.54 -2.54
C PHE A 103 -6.47 9.62 -2.30
N LEU A 104 -6.37 9.08 -1.09
CA LEU A 104 -5.47 7.98 -0.77
C LEU A 104 -6.29 6.74 -0.44
N LEU A 105 -6.31 5.78 -1.35
CA LEU A 105 -7.19 4.63 -1.28
C LEU A 105 -6.35 3.42 -0.89
N THR A 106 -6.84 2.58 0.02
CA THR A 106 -6.23 1.27 0.24
C THR A 106 -7.16 0.17 -0.23
N GLY A 107 -6.58 -0.96 -0.60
CA GLY A 107 -7.35 -2.18 -0.71
C GLY A 107 -6.48 -3.41 -0.87
N SER A 108 -7.12 -4.56 -0.79
CA SER A 108 -6.41 -5.81 -1.10
C SER A 108 -6.02 -5.85 -2.57
N SER A 109 -4.98 -6.62 -2.92
CA SER A 109 -4.58 -6.88 -4.32
C SER A 109 -5.69 -7.49 -5.20
N SER A 110 -6.86 -7.78 -4.63
CA SER A 110 -8.07 -8.20 -5.32
C SER A 110 -8.87 -7.05 -5.93
N LEU A 111 -8.45 -5.79 -5.78
CA LEU A 111 -9.14 -4.64 -6.38
C LEU A 111 -9.29 -4.79 -7.90
N LEU A 112 -8.33 -5.43 -8.56
CA LEU A 112 -8.39 -5.78 -9.99
C LEU A 112 -9.41 -6.87 -10.34
N ARG A 113 -9.93 -7.61 -9.36
CA ARG A 113 -10.94 -8.66 -9.58
C ARG A 113 -12.37 -8.12 -9.51
N VAL A 114 -12.56 -6.90 -9.00
CA VAL A 114 -13.85 -6.24 -9.02
C VAL A 114 -14.04 -5.61 -10.40
N ARG A 115 -14.83 -6.27 -11.26
CA ARG A 115 -15.18 -5.75 -12.59
C ARG A 115 -15.74 -4.33 -12.46
N GLY A 116 -15.27 -3.40 -13.31
CA GLY A 116 -15.70 -1.99 -13.32
C GLY A 116 -14.86 -1.04 -12.44
N THR A 117 -14.25 -1.52 -11.35
CA THR A 117 -13.41 -0.69 -10.47
C THR A 117 -12.07 -0.32 -11.10
N ALA A 118 -11.46 -1.25 -11.84
CA ALA A 118 -10.17 -1.03 -12.49
C ALA A 118 -10.23 0.05 -13.59
N ASP A 119 -11.27 -0.02 -14.43
CA ASP A 119 -11.48 0.93 -15.54
C ASP A 119 -11.90 2.32 -15.05
N SER A 120 -12.66 2.38 -13.95
CA SER A 120 -13.17 3.67 -13.43
C SER A 120 -12.06 4.60 -12.95
N LEU A 121 -10.96 4.05 -12.42
CA LEU A 121 -9.82 4.83 -11.92
C LEU A 121 -8.62 4.86 -12.89
N ALA A 122 -8.75 4.24 -14.07
CA ALA A 122 -7.69 4.20 -15.07
C ALA A 122 -7.30 5.62 -15.54
N GLY A 123 -5.98 5.88 -15.60
CA GLY A 123 -5.41 7.18 -15.99
C GLY A 123 -5.65 8.33 -15.00
N ARG A 124 -6.28 8.05 -13.85
CA ARG A 124 -6.61 9.03 -12.80
C ARG A 124 -5.97 8.70 -11.47
N ALA A 125 -5.62 7.44 -11.26
CA ALA A 125 -4.97 6.99 -10.04
C ALA A 125 -3.61 6.35 -10.32
N ALA A 126 -2.60 6.74 -9.54
CA ALA A 126 -1.36 5.97 -9.44
C ALA A 126 -1.59 4.75 -8.55
N ARG A 127 -1.00 3.60 -8.90
CA ARG A 127 -1.12 2.37 -8.12
C ARG A 127 0.23 2.01 -7.52
N VAL A 128 0.23 1.74 -6.22
CA VAL A 128 1.42 1.38 -5.45
C VAL A 128 1.17 0.04 -4.80
N ARG A 129 2.04 -0.93 -5.06
CA ARG A 129 1.94 -2.26 -4.44
C ARG A 129 2.81 -2.34 -3.19
N LEU A 130 2.17 -2.50 -2.03
CA LEU A 130 2.83 -2.72 -0.75
C LEU A 130 3.08 -4.19 -0.50
N TYR A 131 4.33 -4.51 -0.18
CA TYR A 131 4.77 -5.82 0.26
C TYR A 131 4.98 -5.85 1.78
N GLY A 132 5.32 -7.02 2.32
CA GLY A 132 5.78 -7.13 3.71
C GLY A 132 7.06 -6.31 3.95
N LEU A 133 7.47 -6.22 5.21
CA LEU A 133 8.69 -5.51 5.57
C LEU A 133 9.90 -6.15 4.89
N SER A 134 10.73 -5.33 4.26
CA SER A 134 12.03 -5.78 3.75
C SER A 134 13.04 -5.94 4.89
N GLN A 135 14.17 -6.60 4.59
CA GLN A 135 15.27 -6.70 5.56
C GLN A 135 15.88 -5.33 5.88
N GLY A 136 15.97 -4.43 4.89
CA GLY A 136 16.39 -3.06 5.13
C GLY A 136 15.43 -2.33 6.07
N GLU A 137 14.12 -2.37 5.82
CA GLU A 137 13.12 -1.75 6.71
C GLU A 137 13.21 -2.29 8.16
N MET A 138 13.37 -3.61 8.31
CA MET A 138 13.57 -4.22 9.64
C MET A 138 14.86 -3.77 10.34
N ARG A 139 15.89 -3.38 9.58
CA ARG A 139 17.19 -2.87 10.07
C ARG A 139 17.26 -1.34 10.10
N GLY A 140 16.22 -0.64 9.66
CA GLY A 140 16.21 0.82 9.52
C GLY A 140 17.07 1.37 8.39
N SER A 141 17.32 0.59 7.33
CA SER A 141 18.12 0.98 6.16
C SER A 141 17.31 0.94 4.86
N LEU A 142 17.69 1.77 3.88
CA LEU A 142 17.15 1.69 2.53
C LEU A 142 17.67 0.43 1.81
N ASP A 143 16.77 -0.32 1.18
CA ASP A 143 17.17 -1.38 0.25
C ASP A 143 17.38 -0.76 -1.13
N ASP A 144 18.63 -0.48 -1.49
CA ASP A 144 18.99 -0.01 -2.83
C ASP A 144 20.07 -0.91 -3.43
N LEU A 145 19.61 -2.09 -3.87
CA LEU A 145 20.50 -3.08 -4.48
C LEU A 145 21.21 -2.48 -5.69
N VAL A 146 20.48 -1.83 -6.59
CA VAL A 146 21.03 -1.32 -7.85
C VAL A 146 22.10 -0.27 -7.58
N HIS A 147 21.83 0.72 -6.73
CA HIS A 147 22.82 1.71 -6.37
C HIS A 147 24.03 1.09 -5.66
N SER A 148 23.79 0.13 -4.75
CA SER A 148 24.86 -0.60 -4.07
C SER A 148 25.74 -1.39 -5.04
N VAL A 149 25.17 -1.99 -6.08
CA VAL A 149 25.94 -2.71 -7.11
C VAL A 149 26.72 -1.75 -7.98
N ILE A 150 26.10 -0.64 -8.40
CA ILE A 150 26.77 0.37 -9.24
C ILE A 150 27.97 0.98 -8.49
N GLN A 151 27.80 1.30 -7.21
CA GLN A 151 28.86 1.90 -6.40
C GLN A 151 29.94 0.91 -6.00
N ASN A 152 29.58 -0.34 -5.70
CA ASN A 152 30.54 -1.35 -5.29
C ASN A 152 30.13 -2.77 -5.75
N PRO A 153 30.44 -3.15 -7.00
CA PRO A 153 30.05 -4.44 -7.57
C PRO A 153 30.57 -5.63 -6.75
N ASN A 154 31.75 -5.48 -6.13
CA ASN A 154 32.42 -6.53 -5.37
C ASN A 154 31.87 -6.73 -3.95
N ALA A 155 31.05 -5.80 -3.44
CA ALA A 155 30.43 -5.92 -2.12
C ALA A 155 29.42 -7.08 -2.05
N LEU A 156 28.74 -7.38 -3.15
CA LEU A 156 27.76 -8.48 -3.21
C LEU A 156 28.41 -9.87 -3.11
N VAL A 157 29.60 -10.04 -3.67
CA VAL A 157 30.31 -11.33 -3.73
C VAL A 157 30.76 -11.79 -2.32
N LYS A 158 30.93 -10.86 -1.38
CA LYS A 158 31.35 -11.17 0.00
C LYS A 158 30.21 -11.63 0.92
N ALA A 159 28.94 -11.44 0.53
CA ALA A 159 27.79 -11.83 1.36
C ALA A 159 27.43 -13.33 1.24
N SER A 160 28.03 -14.05 0.30
CA SER A 160 27.84 -15.49 0.10
C SER A 160 28.80 -16.33 0.96
N SER A 161 28.54 -16.43 2.27
CA SER A 161 29.15 -17.51 3.08
C SER A 161 28.36 -17.91 4.34
N THR A 162 27.07 -17.57 4.45
CA THR A 162 26.26 -18.05 5.59
C THR A 162 24.84 -18.44 5.18
N CYS A 163 24.75 -19.38 4.24
CA CYS A 163 23.61 -20.30 4.19
C CYS A 163 24.07 -21.64 4.77
N SER A 164 24.34 -21.66 6.07
CA SER A 164 24.65 -22.88 6.82
C SER A 164 23.62 -23.02 7.93
N SER A 165 22.50 -23.69 7.66
CA SER A 165 21.90 -24.62 8.61
C SER A 165 20.70 -25.36 8.02
N ARG A 166 20.62 -26.66 8.36
CA ARG A 166 19.50 -27.61 8.17
C ARG A 166 19.34 -28.33 6.83
N ARG A 167 20.39 -28.99 6.34
CA ARG A 167 20.19 -30.11 5.38
C ARG A 167 21.07 -31.35 5.56
N GLN A 168 21.78 -31.51 6.68
CA GLN A 168 22.66 -32.67 6.90
C GLN A 168 22.25 -33.67 7.99
N GLU A 169 21.12 -33.52 8.69
CA GLU A 169 20.70 -34.48 9.73
C GLU A 169 19.64 -35.50 9.29
N ARG A 170 19.57 -35.88 8.00
CA ARG A 170 18.66 -36.96 7.54
C ARG A 170 19.35 -38.07 6.72
N ALA A 171 20.64 -38.31 6.97
CA ALA A 171 21.38 -39.36 6.26
C ALA A 171 22.20 -40.29 7.19
N THR A 172 21.77 -40.53 8.43
CA THR A 172 22.34 -41.59 9.27
C THR A 172 21.31 -42.13 10.28
N SER A 173 20.32 -42.87 9.79
CA SER A 173 19.58 -43.81 10.64
C SER A 173 18.98 -44.95 9.81
N SER A 174 19.83 -45.86 9.38
CA SER A 174 19.44 -47.26 9.21
C SER A 174 19.52 -47.95 10.57
N PRO A 175 18.50 -48.75 10.93
CA PRO A 175 18.78 -49.94 11.71
C PRO A 175 18.23 -51.18 11.00
N SER A 176 19.14 -52.14 10.92
CA SER A 176 18.92 -53.58 10.74
C SER A 176 17.63 -54.12 11.37
N ARG A 177 16.86 -54.87 10.58
CA ARG A 177 16.48 -56.27 10.84
C ARG A 177 15.92 -56.91 9.59
#